data_AF-A0A9W9QEG1-F1
#
_entry.id   AF-A0A9W9QEG1-F1
#
_cell.length_a   1.000
_cell.length_b   1.000
_cell.length_c   1.000
_cell.angle_alpha   90.00
_cell.angle_beta   90.00
_cell.angle_gamma   90.00
#
_symmetry.space_group_name_H-M   'P 1'
#
loop_
_entity.id
_entity.type
_entity.pdbx_description
1 polymer ?
#
loop_
_entity_poly.entity_id
_entity_poly.type
_entity_poly.pdbx_seq_one_letter_code
_entity_poly.pdbx_strand_id
1 'polypeptide(L)'
;MSVKFQEESVRTVAHAAGKPEDLAHRIGDRLTGGKGPDRLSSECGSQAYLKQLQQNPLRTKMLTSGVLSGLQELLASWLAHDVGKHGHYFSSRIPKMSLYGMFVAAPLGHVLIGILQKIFAGRTSLKAKILQILVSNLIISPIQNGVYLSSMAVIAGARTFHQVRATVKAGFMPVMKVSWVTSPLALAFAQKFLPEHTWVPFFNIIGFFIGTYVNTHTKKKRLEALRKRYDQRRGPEHEKRDYP
;
A
#
# COMPACT_ATOMS: atom_id res chain seq x y z
N MET A 1 69.53 9.84 -3.19
CA MET A 1 68.69 10.18 -2.01
C MET A 1 67.18 10.29 -2.30
N SER A 2 66.68 9.88 -3.48
CA SER A 2 65.27 10.13 -3.89
C SER A 2 64.29 8.96 -3.72
N VAL A 3 64.77 7.74 -3.41
CA VAL A 3 63.90 6.55 -3.38
C VAL A 3 63.27 6.33 -1.99
N LYS A 4 63.96 6.69 -0.90
CA LYS A 4 63.43 6.53 0.47
C LYS A 4 62.29 7.50 0.81
N PHE A 5 62.33 8.73 0.29
CA PHE A 5 61.26 9.72 0.51
C PHE A 5 59.94 9.34 -0.17
N GLN A 6 60.01 8.60 -1.28
CA GLN A 6 58.81 8.17 -2.02
C GLN A 6 58.15 6.94 -1.39
N GLU A 7 58.92 6.01 -0.81
CA GLU A 7 58.36 4.90 -0.03
C GLU A 7 57.74 5.36 1.30
N GLU A 8 58.32 6.35 1.98
CA GLU A 8 57.72 6.93 3.19
C GLU A 8 56.44 7.71 2.87
N SER A 9 56.42 8.53 1.82
CA SER A 9 55.21 9.24 1.39
C SER A 9 54.07 8.28 0.99
N VAL A 10 54.38 7.18 0.29
CA VAL A 10 53.37 6.21 -0.13
C VAL A 10 52.89 5.36 1.06
N ARG A 11 53.76 5.02 2.02
CA ARG A 11 53.34 4.34 3.27
C ARG A 11 52.48 5.24 4.16
N THR A 12 52.79 6.53 4.29
CA THR A 12 51.98 7.47 5.08
C THR A 12 50.60 7.71 4.44
N VAL A 13 50.51 7.76 3.10
CA VAL A 13 49.22 7.88 2.38
C VAL A 13 48.42 6.58 2.43
N ALA A 14 49.07 5.42 2.34
CA ALA A 14 48.40 4.11 2.48
C ALA A 14 47.93 3.83 3.92
N HIS A 15 48.56 4.42 4.94
CA HIS A 15 48.09 4.34 6.32
C HIS A 15 46.98 5.36 6.64
N ALA A 16 46.92 6.49 5.91
CA ALA A 16 45.86 7.50 6.02
C ALA A 16 44.59 7.12 5.25
N ALA A 17 44.73 6.37 4.15
CA ALA A 17 43.61 5.77 3.43
C ALA A 17 43.29 4.40 4.04
N GLY A 18 42.41 4.38 5.04
CA GLY A 18 41.96 3.16 5.72
C GLY A 18 41.58 2.03 4.75
N LYS A 19 41.81 0.79 5.18
CA LYS A 19 41.66 -0.41 4.35
C LYS A 19 40.30 -0.47 3.63
N PRO A 20 40.21 -1.02 2.41
CA PRO A 20 38.96 -1.07 1.64
C PRO A 20 37.83 -1.83 2.36
N GLU A 21 38.16 -2.79 3.21
CA GLU A 21 37.24 -3.47 4.14
C GLU A 21 36.57 -2.51 5.14
N ASP A 22 37.29 -1.50 5.60
CA ASP A 22 36.83 -0.47 6.54
C ASP A 22 36.01 0.63 5.84
N LEU A 23 36.25 0.83 4.54
CA LEU A 23 35.45 1.71 3.69
C LEU A 23 34.13 1.04 3.30
N ALA A 24 34.16 -0.26 2.99
CA ALA A 24 32.98 -1.08 2.77
C ALA A 24 32.14 -1.21 4.05
N HIS A 25 32.76 -1.37 5.22
CA HIS A 25 32.07 -1.37 6.51
C HIS A 25 31.44 0.00 6.82
N ARG A 26 32.16 1.11 6.57
CA ARG A 26 31.62 2.48 6.74
C ARG A 26 30.49 2.81 5.77
N ILE A 27 30.54 2.33 4.54
CA ILE A 27 29.45 2.47 3.58
C ILE A 27 28.28 1.57 3.98
N GLY A 28 28.55 0.35 4.45
CA GLY A 28 27.57 -0.56 5.03
C GLY A 28 26.86 0.05 6.25
N ASP A 29 27.60 0.67 7.16
CA ASP A 29 27.07 1.37 8.33
C ASP A 29 26.30 2.64 7.92
N ARG A 30 26.72 3.37 6.87
CA ARG A 30 25.95 4.52 6.38
C ARG A 30 24.67 4.13 5.64
N LEU A 31 24.66 2.99 4.96
CA LEU A 31 23.48 2.46 4.25
C LEU A 31 22.52 1.72 5.18
N THR A 32 23.03 1.10 6.25
CA THR A 32 22.23 0.35 7.24
C THR A 32 21.94 1.13 8.52
N GLY A 33 22.41 2.38 8.63
CA GLY A 33 22.31 3.18 9.84
C GLY A 33 23.11 2.56 10.98
N GLY A 34 24.40 2.88 11.03
CA GLY A 34 25.30 2.59 12.14
C GLY A 34 24.68 3.08 13.44
N LYS A 35 25.04 2.42 14.55
CA LYS A 35 24.50 2.57 15.93
C LYS A 35 24.42 4.03 16.41
N GLY A 36 23.47 4.79 15.89
CA GLY A 36 23.13 6.14 16.29
C GLY A 36 21.79 6.16 17.03
N PRO A 37 21.53 7.22 17.81
CA PRO A 37 20.29 7.40 18.58
C PRO A 37 19.00 7.34 17.73
N ASP A 38 19.10 7.55 16.41
CA ASP A 38 17.97 7.47 15.45
C ASP A 38 17.50 6.03 15.18
N ARG A 39 18.37 5.03 15.40
CA ARG A 39 17.96 3.62 15.33
C ARG A 39 17.21 3.20 16.58
N LEU A 40 17.52 3.78 17.73
CA LEU A 40 16.81 3.53 18.99
C LEU A 40 15.37 4.03 18.91
N SER A 41 15.11 5.16 18.24
CA SER A 41 13.76 5.73 18.09
C SER A 41 12.94 5.04 16.99
N SER A 42 13.55 4.59 15.90
CA SER A 42 12.87 3.79 14.85
C SER A 42 12.62 2.33 15.26
N GLU A 43 13.54 1.71 16.01
CA GLU A 43 13.32 0.41 16.65
C GLU A 43 12.32 0.54 17.81
N CYS A 44 12.36 1.61 18.61
CA CYS A 44 11.35 1.86 19.65
C CYS A 44 9.96 2.11 19.05
N GLY A 45 9.86 2.88 17.95
CA GLY A 45 8.59 3.13 17.28
C GLY A 45 7.97 1.85 16.70
N SER A 46 8.78 0.99 16.08
CA SER A 46 8.32 -0.30 15.57
C SER A 46 7.98 -1.28 16.69
N GLN A 47 8.75 -1.32 17.78
CA GLN A 47 8.44 -2.14 18.97
C GLN A 47 7.17 -1.65 19.69
N ALA A 48 6.99 -0.33 19.84
CA ALA A 48 5.79 0.26 20.43
C ALA A 48 4.55 -0.03 19.57
N TYR A 49 4.69 0.03 18.24
CA TYR A 49 3.63 -0.37 17.31
C TYR A 49 3.28 -1.87 17.46
N LEU A 50 4.28 -2.75 17.48
CA LEU A 50 4.06 -4.19 17.65
C LEU A 50 3.40 -4.51 19.01
N LYS A 51 3.83 -3.84 20.07
CA LYS A 51 3.21 -3.94 21.41
C LYS A 51 1.75 -3.51 21.38
N GLN A 52 1.43 -2.37 20.76
CA GLN A 52 0.05 -1.92 20.60
C GLN A 52 -0.78 -2.83 19.69
N LEU A 53 -0.16 -3.46 18.69
CA LEU A 53 -0.83 -4.42 17.82
C LEU A 53 -1.20 -5.70 18.56
N GLN A 54 -0.41 -6.12 19.55
CA GLN A 54 -0.72 -7.27 20.41
C GLN A 54 -1.73 -6.92 21.52
N GLN A 55 -1.56 -5.78 22.19
CA GLN A 55 -2.41 -5.38 23.32
C GLN A 55 -3.78 -4.84 22.89
N ASN A 56 -3.83 -4.07 21.79
CA ASN A 56 -5.03 -3.42 21.29
C ASN A 56 -5.21 -3.66 19.79
N PRO A 57 -5.34 -4.92 19.34
CA PRO A 57 -5.24 -5.30 17.93
C PRO A 57 -6.26 -4.60 17.02
N LEU A 58 -7.50 -4.42 17.48
CA LEU A 58 -8.52 -3.75 16.67
C LEU A 58 -8.23 -2.25 16.53
N ARG A 59 -7.98 -1.55 17.65
CA ARG A 59 -7.72 -0.09 17.66
C ARG A 59 -6.49 0.25 16.81
N THR A 60 -5.41 -0.49 16.99
CA THR A 60 -4.16 -0.29 16.23
C THR A 60 -4.39 -0.52 14.74
N LYS A 61 -5.12 -1.56 14.35
CA LYS A 61 -5.49 -1.81 12.95
C LYS A 61 -6.38 -0.71 12.37
N MET A 62 -7.34 -0.21 13.14
CA MET A 62 -8.22 0.89 12.72
C MET A 62 -7.44 2.17 12.45
N LEU A 63 -6.58 2.60 13.39
CA LEU A 63 -5.75 3.80 13.21
C LEU A 63 -4.80 3.63 12.02
N THR A 64 -4.10 2.49 11.94
CA THR A 64 -3.16 2.20 10.85
C THR A 64 -3.87 2.20 9.50
N SER A 65 -4.99 1.51 9.38
CA SER A 65 -5.76 1.45 8.13
C SER A 65 -6.29 2.82 7.74
N GLY A 66 -6.75 3.65 8.69
CA GLY A 66 -7.22 4.99 8.37
C GLY A 66 -6.10 5.91 7.85
N VAL A 67 -4.92 5.87 8.47
CA VAL A 67 -3.76 6.62 7.98
C VAL A 67 -3.36 6.15 6.59
N LEU A 68 -3.19 4.84 6.40
CA LEU A 68 -2.78 4.27 5.11
C LEU A 68 -3.80 4.57 4.00
N SER A 69 -5.10 4.41 4.26
CA SER A 69 -6.14 4.70 3.25
C SER A 69 -6.20 6.19 2.87
N GLY A 70 -5.99 7.09 3.83
CA GLY A 70 -5.88 8.52 3.52
C GLY A 70 -4.68 8.85 2.65
N LEU A 71 -3.51 8.29 3.00
CA LEU A 71 -2.28 8.45 2.23
C LEU A 71 -2.39 7.84 0.82
N GLN A 72 -3.03 6.68 0.69
CA GLN A 72 -3.33 6.06 -0.60
C GLN A 72 -4.17 6.98 -1.48
N GLU A 73 -5.21 7.62 -0.92
CA GLU A 73 -6.05 8.55 -1.67
C GLU A 73 -5.28 9.80 -2.11
N LEU A 74 -4.42 10.33 -1.24
CA LEU A 74 -3.57 11.48 -1.57
C LEU A 74 -2.62 11.13 -2.74
N LEU A 75 -1.85 10.04 -2.61
CA LEU A 75 -0.93 9.60 -3.65
C LEU A 75 -1.64 9.23 -4.95
N ALA A 76 -2.78 8.53 -4.86
CA ALA A 76 -3.54 8.17 -6.05
C ALA A 76 -4.12 9.39 -6.77
N SER A 77 -4.53 10.42 -6.03
CA SER A 77 -5.01 11.68 -6.63
C SER A 77 -3.88 12.42 -7.33
N TRP A 78 -2.68 12.44 -6.74
CA TRP A 78 -1.49 12.99 -7.36
C TRP A 78 -1.10 12.24 -8.65
N LEU A 79 -0.95 10.91 -8.58
CA LEU A 79 -0.58 10.06 -9.74
C LEU A 79 -1.62 10.07 -10.87
N ALA A 80 -2.91 10.20 -10.53
CA ALA A 80 -3.99 10.27 -11.52
C ALA A 80 -4.19 11.69 -12.09
N HIS A 81 -3.46 12.70 -11.61
CA HIS A 81 -3.71 14.11 -11.91
C HIS A 81 -5.19 14.51 -11.66
N ASP A 82 -5.79 13.92 -10.63
CA ASP A 82 -7.18 14.12 -10.22
C ASP A 82 -7.23 15.32 -9.27
N VAL A 83 -7.19 16.52 -9.84
CA VAL A 83 -7.26 17.78 -9.11
C VAL A 83 -8.69 18.06 -8.63
N GLY A 84 -8.82 18.48 -7.37
CA GLY A 84 -10.10 18.89 -6.81
C GLY A 84 -10.64 20.16 -7.46
N LYS A 85 -11.86 20.57 -7.07
CA LYS A 85 -12.55 21.75 -7.61
C LYS A 85 -11.73 23.06 -7.51
N HIS A 86 -10.84 23.16 -6.52
CA HIS A 86 -10.00 24.34 -6.28
C HIS A 86 -8.54 24.16 -6.74
N GLY A 87 -8.24 23.17 -7.59
CA GLY A 87 -6.90 22.97 -8.15
C GLY A 87 -5.89 22.27 -7.23
N HIS A 88 -6.30 21.86 -6.02
CA HIS A 88 -5.43 21.11 -5.09
C HIS A 88 -5.74 19.61 -5.09
N TYR A 89 -4.70 18.79 -4.83
CA TYR A 89 -4.82 17.34 -4.63
C TYR A 89 -5.45 16.96 -3.28
N PHE A 90 -5.39 17.87 -2.30
CA PHE A 90 -6.11 17.74 -1.05
C PHE A 90 -7.61 17.94 -1.28
N SER A 91 -8.34 16.83 -1.33
CA SER A 91 -9.79 16.83 -1.54
C SER A 91 -10.53 16.24 -0.34
N SER A 92 -11.84 16.48 -0.27
CA SER A 92 -12.71 15.86 0.74
C SER A 92 -12.72 14.33 0.70
N ARG A 93 -12.07 13.70 -0.29
CA ARG A 93 -11.95 12.24 -0.41
C ARG A 93 -10.89 11.68 0.54
N ILE A 94 -9.85 12.44 0.88
CA ILE A 94 -8.78 11.97 1.78
C ILE A 94 -9.34 11.66 3.19
N PRO A 95 -10.03 12.60 3.88
CA PRO A 95 -10.62 12.28 5.18
C PRO A 95 -11.65 11.16 5.10
N LYS A 96 -12.44 11.08 4.01
CA LYS A 96 -13.42 10.01 3.81
C LYS A 96 -12.74 8.64 3.64
N MET A 97 -11.61 8.58 2.94
CA MET A 97 -10.83 7.36 2.79
C MET A 97 -10.16 6.96 4.10
N SER A 98 -9.72 7.92 4.91
CA SER A 98 -9.25 7.63 6.27
C SER A 98 -10.34 7.07 7.17
N LEU A 99 -11.53 7.65 7.14
CA LEU A 99 -12.69 7.12 7.87
C LEU A 99 -13.10 5.73 7.37
N TYR A 100 -13.03 5.49 6.05
CA TYR A 100 -13.23 4.16 5.48
C TYR A 100 -12.23 3.15 6.03
N GLY A 101 -10.93 3.47 6.00
CA GLY A 101 -9.89 2.59 6.54
C GLY A 101 -10.15 2.26 8.02
N MET A 102 -10.47 3.29 8.81
CA MET A 102 -10.66 3.18 10.25
C MET A 102 -11.92 2.42 10.65
N PHE A 103 -13.07 2.73 10.06
CA PHE A 103 -14.37 2.26 10.53
C PHE A 103 -15.00 1.17 9.66
N VAL A 104 -14.48 0.95 8.46
CA VAL A 104 -15.03 -0.06 7.53
C VAL A 104 -13.99 -1.14 7.25
N ALA A 105 -12.84 -0.79 6.68
CA ALA A 105 -11.87 -1.77 6.20
C ALA A 105 -11.25 -2.59 7.34
N ALA A 106 -10.73 -1.91 8.38
CA ALA A 106 -10.07 -2.59 9.49
C ALA A 106 -11.02 -3.46 10.33
N PRO A 107 -12.22 -2.98 10.75
CA PRO A 107 -13.17 -3.83 11.49
C PRO A 107 -13.65 -5.02 10.65
N LEU A 108 -13.98 -4.82 9.37
CA LEU A 108 -14.39 -5.90 8.48
C LEU A 108 -13.28 -6.96 8.36
N GLY A 109 -12.05 -6.54 8.08
CA GLY A 109 -10.92 -7.45 7.99
C GLY A 109 -10.63 -8.19 9.30
N HIS A 110 -10.72 -7.49 10.44
CA HIS A 110 -10.53 -8.09 11.75
C HIS A 110 -11.55 -9.20 12.02
N VAL A 111 -12.83 -8.94 11.74
CA VAL A 111 -13.92 -9.91 11.96
C VAL A 111 -13.80 -11.09 11.00
N LEU A 112 -13.66 -10.84 9.70
CA LEU A 112 -13.61 -11.89 8.68
C LEU A 112 -12.43 -12.83 8.87
N ILE A 113 -11.23 -12.28 9.12
CA ILE A 113 -10.05 -13.09 9.42
C ILE A 113 -10.20 -13.77 10.78
N GLY A 114 -10.77 -13.11 11.79
CA GLY A 114 -11.06 -13.73 13.08
C GLY A 114 -11.96 -14.96 12.97
N ILE A 115 -13.03 -14.88 12.16
CA ILE A 115 -13.91 -16.02 11.85
C ILE A 115 -13.13 -17.12 11.15
N LEU A 116 -12.33 -16.79 10.13
CA LEU A 116 -11.50 -17.76 9.42
C LEU A 116 -10.52 -18.48 10.35
N GLN A 117 -9.85 -17.74 11.24
CA GLN A 117 -8.93 -18.33 12.22
C GLN A 117 -9.66 -19.24 13.21
N LYS A 118 -10.87 -18.87 13.66
CA LYS A 118 -11.70 -19.73 14.52
C LYS A 118 -12.12 -21.03 13.84
N ILE A 119 -12.53 -20.99 12.57
CA ILE A 119 -12.93 -22.18 11.80
C ILE A 119 -11.77 -23.17 11.63
N PHE A 120 -10.55 -22.66 11.45
CA PHE A 120 -9.34 -23.47 11.24
C PHE A 120 -8.53 -23.67 12.54
N ALA A 121 -9.04 -23.26 13.69
CA ALA A 121 -8.37 -23.42 14.97
C ALA A 121 -8.08 -24.91 15.25
N GLY A 122 -6.86 -25.21 15.68
CA GLY A 122 -6.40 -26.59 15.96
C GLY A 122 -6.14 -27.45 14.72
N ARG A 123 -6.30 -26.92 13.49
CA ARG A 123 -6.02 -27.66 12.25
C ARG A 123 -4.60 -27.39 11.77
N THR A 124 -3.65 -28.26 12.11
CA THR A 124 -2.22 -28.05 11.82
C THR A 124 -1.73 -28.70 10.51
N SER A 125 -2.56 -29.56 9.89
CA SER A 125 -2.15 -30.30 8.69
C SER A 125 -1.90 -29.39 7.49
N LEU A 126 -0.99 -29.81 6.60
CA LEU A 126 -0.69 -29.07 5.37
C LEU A 126 -1.95 -28.83 4.52
N LYS A 127 -2.81 -29.85 4.42
CA LYS A 127 -4.12 -29.76 3.75
C LYS A 127 -5.00 -28.66 4.37
N ALA A 128 -5.04 -28.56 5.69
CA ALA A 128 -5.81 -27.52 6.38
C ALA A 128 -5.25 -26.12 6.12
N LYS A 129 -3.93 -25.95 6.14
CA LYS A 129 -3.28 -24.66 5.82
C LYS A 129 -3.58 -24.23 4.38
N ILE A 130 -3.48 -25.15 3.42
CA ILE A 130 -3.83 -24.86 2.01
C ILE A 130 -5.30 -24.47 1.90
N LEU A 131 -6.20 -25.24 2.53
CA LEU A 131 -7.63 -24.94 2.50
C LEU A 131 -7.94 -23.58 3.15
N GLN A 132 -7.27 -23.22 4.24
CA GLN A 132 -7.42 -21.92 4.88
C GLN A 132 -7.03 -20.77 3.95
N ILE A 133 -5.92 -20.92 3.22
CA ILE A 133 -5.47 -19.94 2.21
C ILE A 133 -6.49 -19.83 1.07
N LEU A 134 -7.04 -20.96 0.59
CA LEU A 134 -8.06 -20.97 -0.46
C LEU A 134 -9.34 -20.27 0.00
N VAL A 135 -9.83 -20.57 1.20
CA VAL A 135 -11.01 -19.90 1.77
C VAL A 135 -10.76 -18.40 1.94
N SER A 136 -9.56 -18.02 2.40
CA SER A 136 -9.16 -16.61 2.49
C SER A 136 -9.22 -15.91 1.12
N ASN A 137 -8.65 -16.54 0.08
CA ASN A 137 -8.58 -15.94 -1.25
C ASN A 137 -9.91 -15.98 -2.03
N LEU A 138 -10.75 -16.99 -1.80
CA LEU A 138 -11.98 -17.21 -2.57
C LEU A 138 -13.26 -16.73 -1.88
N ILE A 139 -13.20 -16.42 -0.58
CA ILE A 139 -14.35 -15.92 0.17
C ILE A 139 -14.04 -14.55 0.79
N ILE A 140 -12.98 -14.47 1.60
CA ILE A 140 -12.68 -13.24 2.34
C ILE A 140 -12.25 -12.11 1.40
N SER A 141 -11.31 -12.38 0.49
CA SER A 141 -10.80 -11.39 -0.46
C SER A 141 -11.90 -10.81 -1.38
N PRO A 142 -12.80 -11.61 -1.99
CA PRO A 142 -13.97 -11.11 -2.71
C PRO A 142 -14.86 -10.14 -1.91
N ILE A 143 -15.17 -10.47 -0.66
CA ILE A 143 -15.99 -9.63 0.20
C ILE A 143 -15.28 -8.29 0.46
N GLN A 144 -14.00 -8.34 0.85
CA GLN A 144 -13.23 -7.13 1.13
C GLN A 144 -13.07 -6.24 -0.11
N ASN A 145 -12.73 -6.82 -1.26
CA ASN A 145 -12.56 -6.09 -2.51
C ASN A 145 -13.89 -5.51 -3.02
N GLY A 146 -15.00 -6.23 -2.86
CA GLY A 146 -16.33 -5.73 -3.18
C GLY A 146 -16.73 -4.53 -2.33
N VAL A 147 -16.50 -4.60 -1.01
CA VAL A 147 -16.73 -3.48 -0.09
C VAL A 147 -15.83 -2.30 -0.44
N TYR A 148 -14.54 -2.53 -0.68
CA TYR A 148 -13.59 -1.49 -1.09
C TYR A 148 -14.06 -0.73 -2.34
N LEU A 149 -14.38 -1.44 -3.42
CA LEU A 149 -14.84 -0.82 -4.66
C LEU A 149 -16.17 -0.07 -4.47
N SER A 150 -17.07 -0.62 -3.64
CA SER A 150 -18.35 0.02 -3.33
C SER A 150 -18.16 1.33 -2.54
N SER A 151 -17.34 1.30 -1.49
CA SER A 151 -17.01 2.48 -0.68
C SER A 151 -16.29 3.53 -1.51
N MET A 152 -15.33 3.12 -2.35
CA MET A 152 -14.64 4.03 -3.25
C MET A 152 -15.60 4.70 -4.23
N ALA A 153 -16.57 3.98 -4.80
CA ALA A 153 -17.60 4.56 -5.67
C ALA A 153 -18.43 5.63 -4.95
N VAL A 154 -18.87 5.35 -3.72
CA VAL A 154 -19.65 6.30 -2.90
C VAL A 154 -18.82 7.53 -2.54
N ILE A 155 -17.56 7.35 -2.11
CA ILE A 155 -16.64 8.44 -1.77
C ILE A 155 -16.33 9.31 -3.01
N ALA A 156 -16.22 8.68 -4.18
CA ALA A 156 -16.07 9.32 -5.46
C ALA A 156 -17.30 10.14 -5.90
N GLY A 157 -18.45 9.96 -5.24
CA GLY A 157 -19.68 10.72 -5.45
C GLY A 157 -20.80 9.94 -6.11
N ALA A 158 -20.72 8.60 -6.22
CA ALA A 158 -21.85 7.79 -6.67
C ALA A 158 -23.04 7.96 -5.72
N ARG A 159 -24.22 8.24 -6.28
CA ARG A 159 -25.47 8.49 -5.53
C ARG A 159 -26.52 7.42 -5.75
N THR A 160 -26.34 6.55 -6.75
CA THR A 160 -27.31 5.49 -7.06
C THR A 160 -26.66 4.11 -7.01
N PHE A 161 -27.46 3.09 -6.68
CA PHE A 161 -27.00 1.70 -6.67
C PHE A 161 -26.43 1.28 -8.03
N HIS A 162 -27.02 1.75 -9.13
CA HIS A 162 -26.53 1.48 -10.48
C HIS A 162 -25.09 1.99 -10.70
N GLN A 163 -24.76 3.19 -10.21
CA GLN A 163 -23.40 3.76 -10.32
C GLN A 163 -22.38 2.96 -9.50
N VAL A 164 -22.76 2.55 -8.29
CA VAL A 164 -21.92 1.71 -7.43
C VAL A 164 -21.70 0.35 -8.10
N ARG A 165 -22.78 -0.32 -8.54
CA ARG A 165 -22.71 -1.61 -9.24
C ARG A 165 -21.85 -1.54 -10.49
N ALA A 166 -21.95 -0.47 -11.28
CA ALA A 166 -21.11 -0.29 -12.47
C ALA A 166 -19.62 -0.22 -12.11
N THR A 167 -19.28 0.52 -11.04
CA THR A 167 -17.89 0.63 -10.55
C THR A 167 -17.37 -0.72 -10.06
N VAL A 168 -18.17 -1.43 -9.25
CA VAL A 168 -17.83 -2.76 -8.76
C VAL A 168 -17.64 -3.72 -9.93
N LYS A 169 -18.59 -3.81 -10.86
CA LYS A 169 -18.51 -4.70 -12.02
C LYS A 169 -17.26 -4.43 -12.88
N ALA A 170 -16.91 -3.16 -13.08
CA ALA A 170 -15.74 -2.78 -13.88
C ALA A 170 -14.41 -3.01 -13.15
N GLY A 171 -14.38 -2.84 -11.82
CA GLY A 171 -13.16 -2.93 -11.03
C GLY A 171 -12.89 -4.32 -10.43
N PHE A 172 -13.92 -5.12 -10.19
CA PHE A 172 -13.84 -6.32 -9.36
C PHE A 172 -12.83 -7.32 -9.89
N MET A 173 -13.01 -7.81 -11.12
CA MET A 173 -12.11 -8.84 -11.66
C MET A 173 -10.66 -8.36 -11.82
N PRO A 174 -10.39 -7.14 -12.32
CA PRO A 174 -9.04 -6.59 -12.31
C PRO A 174 -8.39 -6.58 -10.93
N VAL A 175 -9.12 -6.13 -9.90
CA VAL A 175 -8.61 -6.09 -8.52
C VAL A 175 -8.38 -7.50 -7.98
N MET A 176 -9.31 -8.42 -8.20
CA MET A 176 -9.18 -9.82 -7.79
C MET A 176 -7.95 -10.48 -8.40
N LYS A 177 -7.67 -10.28 -9.69
CA LYS A 177 -6.47 -10.80 -10.35
C LYS A 177 -5.19 -10.31 -9.68
N VAL A 178 -5.12 -9.01 -9.38
CA VAL A 178 -3.97 -8.45 -8.65
C VAL A 178 -3.86 -9.10 -7.28
N SER A 179 -4.93 -9.16 -6.50
CA SER A 179 -4.94 -9.76 -5.16
C SER A 179 -4.53 -11.24 -5.17
N TRP A 180 -5.02 -12.03 -6.12
CA TRP A 180 -4.72 -13.47 -6.21
C TRP A 180 -3.29 -13.77 -6.63
N VAL A 181 -2.62 -12.85 -7.32
CA VAL A 181 -1.19 -12.98 -7.62
C VAL A 181 -0.37 -12.44 -6.45
N THR A 182 -0.69 -11.25 -5.94
CA THR A 182 0.15 -10.59 -4.92
C THR A 182 0.09 -11.29 -3.57
N SER A 183 -1.07 -11.82 -3.16
CA SER A 183 -1.21 -12.40 -1.81
C SER A 183 -0.36 -13.66 -1.63
N PRO A 184 -0.38 -14.65 -2.54
CA PRO A 184 0.49 -15.83 -2.42
C PRO A 184 1.98 -15.49 -2.53
N LEU A 185 2.36 -14.57 -3.43
CA LEU A 185 3.76 -14.16 -3.57
C LEU A 185 4.27 -13.44 -2.31
N ALA A 186 3.50 -12.50 -1.77
CA ALA A 186 3.84 -11.81 -0.54
C ALA A 186 3.89 -12.77 0.65
N LEU A 187 2.96 -13.73 0.72
CA LEU A 187 2.97 -14.75 1.77
C LEU A 187 4.19 -15.67 1.68
N ALA A 188 4.53 -16.16 0.49
CA ALA A 188 5.71 -16.99 0.29
C ALA A 188 7.01 -16.24 0.66
N PHE A 189 7.09 -14.95 0.32
CA PHE A 189 8.21 -14.09 0.74
C PHE A 189 8.26 -13.94 2.27
N ALA A 190 7.13 -13.60 2.90
CA ALA A 190 7.06 -13.43 4.34
C ALA A 190 7.45 -14.71 5.09
N GLN A 191 6.98 -15.87 4.64
CA GLN A 191 7.32 -17.16 5.23
C GLN A 191 8.80 -17.51 5.13
N LYS A 192 9.47 -17.13 4.04
CA LYS A 192 10.88 -17.47 3.80
C LYS A 192 11.84 -16.51 4.49
N PHE A 193 11.48 -15.23 4.59
CA PHE A 193 12.44 -14.17 4.92
C PHE A 193 12.10 -13.35 6.17
N LEU A 194 10.86 -13.44 6.70
CA LEU A 194 10.39 -12.55 7.76
C LEU A 194 9.92 -13.31 9.01
N PRO A 195 10.28 -12.86 10.22
CA PRO A 195 9.67 -13.34 11.46
C PRO A 195 8.15 -13.11 11.50
N GLU A 196 7.39 -14.02 12.09
CA GLU A 196 5.91 -13.96 12.08
C GLU A 196 5.34 -12.65 12.67
N HIS A 197 5.99 -12.09 13.69
CA HIS A 197 5.54 -10.85 14.32
C HIS A 197 5.65 -9.62 13.39
N THR A 198 6.51 -9.65 12.36
CA THR A 198 6.65 -8.57 11.38
C THR A 198 5.73 -8.72 10.16
N TRP A 199 4.95 -9.80 10.08
CA TRP A 199 4.10 -10.05 8.92
C TRP A 199 3.03 -8.98 8.74
N VAL A 200 2.37 -8.55 9.83
CA VAL A 200 1.33 -7.52 9.75
C VAL A 200 1.86 -6.19 9.19
N PRO A 201 2.95 -5.58 9.71
CA PRO A 201 3.51 -4.38 9.10
C PRO A 201 3.98 -4.60 7.67
N PHE A 202 4.55 -5.77 7.34
CA PHE A 202 4.92 -6.11 5.96
C PHE A 202 3.70 -6.12 5.01
N PHE A 203 2.61 -6.80 5.37
CA PHE A 203 1.40 -6.84 4.56
C PHE A 203 0.71 -5.47 4.47
N ASN A 204 0.83 -4.62 5.49
CA ASN A 204 0.36 -3.23 5.42
C ASN A 204 1.12 -2.43 4.35
N ILE A 205 2.44 -2.62 4.22
CA ILE A 205 3.27 -1.97 3.20
C ILE A 205 2.88 -2.47 1.80
N ILE A 206 2.77 -3.79 1.61
CA ILE A 206 2.32 -4.35 0.32
C ILE A 206 0.91 -3.85 -0.02
N GLY A 207 -0.01 -3.92 0.94
CA GLY A 207 -1.37 -3.41 0.81
C GLY A 207 -1.40 -1.91 0.49
N PHE A 208 -0.48 -1.13 1.03
CA PHE A 208 -0.34 0.30 0.73
C PHE A 208 -0.06 0.53 -0.77
N PHE A 209 0.95 -0.14 -1.32
CA PHE A 209 1.31 -0.01 -2.74
C PHE A 209 0.22 -0.53 -3.67
N ILE A 210 -0.31 -1.72 -3.40
CA ILE A 210 -1.38 -2.32 -4.20
C ILE A 210 -2.64 -1.46 -4.16
N GLY A 211 -3.06 -0.99 -2.98
CA GLY A 211 -4.22 -0.12 -2.85
C GLY A 211 -4.02 1.22 -3.55
N THR A 212 -2.82 1.82 -3.49
CA THR A 212 -2.48 3.03 -4.26
C THR A 212 -2.59 2.78 -5.76
N TYR A 213 -2.04 1.66 -6.25
CA TYR A 213 -2.12 1.26 -7.66
C TYR A 213 -3.58 1.10 -8.11
N VAL A 214 -4.38 0.33 -7.38
CA VAL A 214 -5.79 0.09 -7.70
C VAL A 214 -6.59 1.38 -7.68
N ASN A 215 -6.39 2.23 -6.67
CA ASN A 215 -7.07 3.52 -6.56
C ASN A 215 -6.71 4.43 -7.76
N THR A 216 -5.42 4.53 -8.08
CA THR A 216 -4.92 5.31 -9.23
C THR A 216 -5.52 4.82 -10.54
N HIS A 217 -5.50 3.50 -10.78
CA HIS A 217 -6.04 2.89 -11.99
C HIS A 217 -7.54 3.14 -12.15
N THR A 218 -8.28 3.05 -11.04
CA THR A 218 -9.73 3.30 -11.05
C THR A 218 -10.04 4.77 -11.32
N LYS A 219 -9.27 5.69 -10.73
CA LYS A 219 -9.38 7.13 -11.00
C LYS A 219 -9.10 7.46 -12.46
N LYS A 220 -8.02 6.95 -13.05
CA LYS A 220 -7.67 7.17 -14.45
C LYS A 220 -8.79 6.71 -15.39
N LYS A 221 -9.29 5.49 -15.23
CA LYS A 221 -10.42 4.97 -16.01
C LYS A 221 -11.68 5.83 -15.88
N ARG A 222 -11.97 6.32 -14.69
CA ARG A 222 -13.11 7.22 -14.47
C ARG A 222 -12.92 8.54 -15.21
N LEU A 223 -11.75 9.16 -15.08
CA LEU A 223 -11.44 10.43 -15.75
C LEU A 223 -11.51 10.28 -17.28
N GLU A 224 -11.00 9.19 -17.83
CA GLU A 224 -11.13 8.86 -19.25
C GLU A 224 -12.60 8.71 -19.68
N ALA A 225 -13.41 8.01 -18.89
CA ALA A 225 -14.84 7.86 -19.18
C ALA A 225 -15.59 9.21 -19.13
N LEU A 226 -15.20 10.11 -18.22
CA LEU A 226 -15.74 11.46 -18.15
C LEU A 226 -15.32 12.32 -19.35
N ARG A 227 -14.04 12.25 -19.75
CA ARG A 227 -13.53 12.93 -20.95
C ARG A 227 -14.27 12.49 -22.21
N LYS A 228 -14.38 11.18 -22.43
CA LYS A 228 -15.14 10.63 -23.58
C LYS A 228 -16.59 11.11 -23.62
N ARG A 229 -17.28 11.18 -22.46
CA ARG A 229 -18.65 11.71 -22.40
C ARG A 229 -18.73 13.20 -22.67
N TYR A 230 -17.72 13.96 -22.25
CA TYR A 230 -17.63 15.39 -22.55
C TYR A 230 -17.42 15.61 -24.05
N ASP A 231 -16.50 14.88 -24.65
CA ASP A 231 -16.21 14.97 -26.10
C ASP A 231 -17.43 14.54 -26.94
N GLN A 232 -18.15 13.49 -26.54
CA GLN A 232 -19.39 13.06 -27.19
C GLN A 232 -20.51 14.11 -27.10
N ARG A 233 -20.63 14.83 -25.98
CA ARG A 233 -21.57 15.94 -25.85
C ARG A 233 -21.16 17.17 -26.66
N ARG A 234 -19.88 17.27 -27.04
CA ARG A 234 -19.31 18.33 -27.87
C ARG A 234 -19.29 18.00 -29.36
N GLY A 235 -20.02 16.97 -29.80
CA GLY A 235 -20.13 16.59 -31.22
C GLY A 235 -20.43 17.76 -32.17
N PRO A 236 -20.26 17.56 -33.49
CA PRO A 236 -20.00 18.60 -34.52
C PRO A 236 -21.07 19.71 -34.69
N GLU A 237 -22.15 19.67 -33.93
CA GLU A 237 -23.22 20.67 -33.92
C GLU A 237 -22.77 22.01 -33.31
N HIS A 238 -21.76 22.00 -32.43
CA HIS A 238 -21.23 23.22 -31.82
C HIS A 238 -20.10 23.90 -32.63
N GLU A 239 -19.54 23.21 -33.63
CA GLU A 239 -18.50 23.75 -34.54
C GLU A 239 -19.12 24.39 -35.79
N LYS A 240 -20.39 24.10 -36.10
CA LYS A 240 -21.14 24.68 -37.24
C LYS A 240 -21.92 25.96 -36.91
N ARG A 241 -21.76 26.52 -35.71
CA ARG A 241 -22.52 27.71 -35.26
C ARG A 241 -21.77 29.03 -35.32
N ASP A 242 -20.53 29.03 -35.79
CA ASP A 242 -19.80 30.26 -36.11
C ASP A 242 -19.63 30.36 -37.65
N TYR A 243 -20.07 31.51 -38.18
CA TYR A 243 -20.17 32.00 -39.56
C TYR A 243 -21.45 31.67 -40.34
N PRO A 244 -22.04 32.63 -41.08
CA PRO A 244 -21.59 34.02 -41.35
C PRO A 244 -22.08 35.07 -40.34
#